data_AF-A0A5A7VRF2-F1
#
_entry.id   AF-A0A5A7VRF2-F1
#
_cell.length_a   1.000
_cell.length_b   1.000
_cell.length_c   1.000
_cell.angle_alpha   90.00
_cell.angle_beta   90.00
_cell.angle_gamma   90.00
#
_symmetry.space_group_name_H-M   'P 1'
#
loop_
_entity.id
_entity.type
_entity.pdbx_description
1 polymer ?
#
loop_
_entity_poly.entity_id
_entity_poly.type
_entity_poly.pdbx_seq_one_letter_code
_entity_poly.pdbx_strand_id
1 'polypeptide(L)'
;MRICPNALLRPFAGAVVVFAASMLSGAPLRAAEPIVLSIIDTGGDLASTQVIIENYKKANPDKIKEIRIQRAPAPELPAKIKAQQDAGRLDINLVLTGQDGGAFLAANNQLIKIPDFQKQFRRDEMTPAGKALYDEGGEYMVPSVGNAGGPVFVYNPSKVPNPPKTAEELLAWAKANPGRLMYARPANSGPGRSIVLGMAHILNDSKPLDPDKGWDKTWAYLKELGQYVEYYPTGTAITLKEFAQGQRWIIAGIMEWDMKPRAQSVIPPDSKITILQNTTFVVDGHYWCIPTGVPKEQVDVILDLMKFMRQPEQQVLSWPGFIGPTITAATMEKAPKEIQELVKEFWRPEYDEVGTKWKVSPPLGVKELSYAMDRWDREVGANQVKK
;
A
#
# COMPACT_ATOMS: atom_id res chain seq x y z
N MET A 1 -5.34 -19.27 98.98
CA MET A 1 -5.45 -18.72 97.61
C MET A 1 -5.92 -19.86 96.71
N ARG A 2 -7.01 -19.62 95.97
CA ARG A 2 -8.00 -20.60 95.51
C ARG A 2 -7.48 -21.61 94.46
N ILE A 3 -7.62 -22.91 94.75
CA ILE A 3 -8.58 -23.89 94.16
C ILE A 3 -8.04 -24.61 92.89
N CYS A 4 -7.57 -25.86 93.09
CA CYS A 4 -8.02 -27.15 92.51
C CYS A 4 -8.62 -27.23 91.07
N PRO A 5 -8.84 -28.44 90.49
CA PRO A 5 -7.96 -29.63 90.35
C PRO A 5 -8.22 -30.44 89.03
N ASN A 6 -7.53 -31.58 88.85
CA ASN A 6 -8.02 -32.86 88.23
C ASN A 6 -8.46 -32.86 86.74
N ALA A 7 -8.36 -33.92 85.92
CA ALA A 7 -8.04 -35.33 86.12
C ALA A 7 -7.98 -36.06 84.74
N LEU A 8 -7.19 -37.14 84.72
CA LEU A 8 -7.47 -38.49 84.15
C LEU A 8 -7.56 -38.80 82.63
N LEU A 9 -6.72 -39.80 82.28
CA LEU A 9 -6.96 -41.05 81.50
C LEU A 9 -7.11 -41.06 79.96
N ARG A 10 -6.06 -41.62 79.28
CA ARG A 10 -5.97 -42.77 78.29
C ARG A 10 -7.13 -43.03 77.27
N PRO A 11 -6.95 -43.78 76.14
CA PRO A 11 -5.78 -44.32 75.42
C PRO A 11 -5.86 -44.26 73.84
N PHE A 12 -4.92 -44.95 73.17
CA PHE A 12 -4.71 -45.24 71.72
C PHE A 12 -5.91 -45.36 70.74
N ALA A 13 -5.72 -44.83 69.51
CA ALA A 13 -6.19 -45.33 68.19
C ALA A 13 -5.41 -44.56 67.08
N GLY A 14 -4.80 -45.15 66.04
CA GLY A 14 -5.46 -45.71 64.85
C GLY A 14 -5.33 -44.74 63.65
N ALA A 15 -4.63 -45.14 62.60
CA ALA A 15 -4.15 -44.31 61.47
C ALA A 15 -5.24 -43.74 60.53
N VAL A 16 -4.97 -42.58 59.91
CA VAL A 16 -5.55 -42.17 58.60
C VAL A 16 -4.48 -41.42 57.79
N VAL A 17 -4.06 -42.00 56.67
CA VAL A 17 -3.30 -41.31 55.62
C VAL A 17 -4.30 -40.55 54.77
N VAL A 18 -4.24 -39.22 54.79
CA VAL A 18 -5.05 -38.35 53.94
C VAL A 18 -4.24 -38.05 52.66
N PHE A 19 -4.73 -38.54 51.53
CA PHE A 19 -4.27 -38.12 50.20
C PHE A 19 -4.70 -36.66 49.98
N ALA A 20 -3.75 -35.72 49.99
CA ALA A 20 -4.00 -34.35 49.58
C ALA A 20 -4.05 -34.31 48.04
N ALA A 21 -5.25 -34.18 47.48
CA ALA A 21 -5.44 -33.83 46.08
C ALA A 21 -5.04 -32.37 45.87
N SER A 22 -3.87 -32.14 45.29
CA SER A 22 -3.43 -30.83 44.83
C SER A 22 -4.26 -30.43 43.61
N MET A 23 -5.30 -29.61 43.82
CA MET A 23 -5.94 -28.86 42.74
C MET A 23 -4.96 -27.79 42.25
N LEU A 24 -4.41 -27.98 41.05
CA LEU A 24 -3.80 -26.93 40.27
C LEU A 24 -4.90 -25.93 39.87
N SER A 25 -5.05 -24.87 40.66
CA SER A 25 -5.77 -23.68 40.23
C SER A 25 -4.98 -23.05 39.07
N GLY A 26 -5.44 -23.31 37.85
CA GLY A 26 -4.99 -22.54 36.69
C GLY A 26 -5.25 -21.07 36.97
N ALA A 27 -4.19 -20.28 37.11
CA ALA A 27 -4.31 -18.84 37.12
C ALA A 27 -5.10 -18.43 35.86
N PRO A 28 -6.10 -17.54 35.98
CA PRO A 28 -6.79 -17.06 34.80
C PRO A 28 -5.75 -16.48 33.84
N LEU A 29 -5.79 -16.90 32.57
CA LEU A 29 -4.99 -16.32 31.51
C LEU A 29 -5.19 -14.79 31.61
N ARG A 30 -4.15 -14.05 32.00
CA ARG A 30 -4.21 -12.58 32.03
C ARG A 30 -4.58 -12.15 30.62
N ALA A 31 -5.71 -11.49 30.45
CA ALA A 31 -6.10 -10.92 29.17
C ALA A 31 -4.94 -10.06 28.66
N ALA A 32 -4.52 -10.28 27.40
CA ALA A 32 -3.43 -9.52 26.80
C ALA A 32 -3.75 -8.02 26.90
N GLU A 33 -2.77 -7.21 27.29
CA GLU A 33 -3.00 -5.77 27.40
C GLU A 33 -3.25 -5.15 26.02
N PRO A 34 -4.24 -4.24 25.88
CA PRO A 34 -4.52 -3.59 24.61
C PRO A 34 -3.28 -2.84 24.09
N ILE A 35 -2.97 -3.02 22.82
CA ILE A 35 -1.74 -2.50 22.23
C ILE A 35 -1.89 -1.02 21.84
N VAL A 36 -0.76 -0.33 21.68
CA VAL A 36 -0.70 0.91 20.91
C VAL A 36 -0.47 0.51 19.45
N LEU A 37 -1.45 0.74 18.57
CA LEU A 37 -1.29 0.53 17.13
C LEU A 37 -0.54 1.74 16.55
N SER A 38 0.71 1.54 16.18
CA SER A 38 1.61 2.57 15.69
C SER A 38 1.88 2.36 14.21
N ILE A 39 1.22 3.18 13.42
CA ILE A 39 1.15 3.10 11.97
C ILE A 39 2.09 4.11 11.36
N ILE A 40 2.86 3.67 10.36
CA ILE A 40 3.48 4.56 9.39
C ILE A 40 2.85 4.34 8.01
N ASP A 41 2.36 5.41 7.41
CA ASP A 41 1.80 5.40 6.06
C ASP A 41 2.74 6.11 5.09
N THR A 42 3.27 5.34 4.15
CA THR A 42 4.13 5.81 3.06
C THR A 42 3.52 5.59 1.68
N GLY A 43 2.41 4.84 1.61
CA GLY A 43 1.66 4.61 0.37
C GLY A 43 0.54 5.61 0.14
N GLY A 44 0.07 6.28 1.20
CA GLY A 44 -1.19 7.03 1.17
C GLY A 44 -2.40 6.14 1.40
N ASP A 45 -2.20 4.93 1.93
CA ASP A 45 -3.25 3.92 2.11
C ASP A 45 -4.33 4.36 3.10
N LEU A 46 -3.98 5.21 4.08
CA LEU A 46 -4.94 5.73 5.05
C LEU A 46 -6.10 6.48 4.40
N ALA A 47 -5.91 7.02 3.20
CA ALA A 47 -7.00 7.64 2.47
C ALA A 47 -8.12 6.65 2.10
N SER A 48 -7.81 5.35 2.04
CA SER A 48 -8.75 4.26 1.77
C SER A 48 -9.10 3.45 3.02
N THR A 49 -8.21 3.41 4.03
CA THR A 49 -8.32 2.44 5.14
C THR A 49 -8.52 3.05 6.52
N GLN A 50 -8.34 4.38 6.70
CA GLN A 50 -8.39 5.00 8.02
C GLN A 50 -9.73 4.77 8.74
N VAL A 51 -10.86 4.95 8.05
CA VAL A 51 -12.19 4.71 8.62
C VAL A 51 -12.38 3.26 9.09
N ILE A 52 -11.75 2.32 8.40
CA ILE A 52 -11.83 0.89 8.71
C ILE A 52 -11.02 0.57 9.97
N ILE A 53 -9.82 1.15 10.09
CA ILE A 53 -8.97 1.02 11.28
C ILE A 53 -9.68 1.60 12.52
N GLU A 54 -10.36 2.74 12.36
CA GLU A 54 -11.17 3.36 13.40
C GLU A 54 -12.37 2.48 13.80
N ASN A 55 -13.05 1.85 12.83
CA ASN A 55 -14.11 0.86 13.07
C ASN A 55 -13.60 -0.34 13.88
N TYR A 56 -12.42 -0.87 13.57
CA TYR A 56 -11.85 -1.98 14.32
C TYR A 56 -11.58 -1.61 15.78
N LYS A 57 -10.96 -0.45 16.04
CA LYS A 57 -10.73 0.04 17.41
C LYS A 57 -12.05 0.20 18.17
N LYS A 58 -13.09 0.74 17.51
CA LYS A 58 -14.42 0.90 18.12
C LYS A 58 -15.05 -0.45 18.48
N ALA A 59 -14.87 -1.46 17.64
CA ALA A 59 -15.38 -2.81 17.86
C ALA A 59 -14.56 -3.64 18.85
N ASN A 60 -13.27 -3.31 19.03
CA ASN A 60 -12.32 -4.07 19.85
C ASN A 60 -11.52 -3.13 20.80
N PRO A 61 -12.17 -2.37 21.69
CA PRO A 61 -11.50 -1.43 22.59
C PRO A 61 -10.56 -2.13 23.61
N ASP A 62 -10.75 -3.42 23.83
CA ASP A 62 -9.92 -4.30 24.64
C ASP A 62 -8.64 -4.76 23.93
N LYS A 63 -8.55 -4.61 22.60
CA LYS A 63 -7.36 -4.96 21.81
C LYS A 63 -6.49 -3.76 21.43
N ILE A 64 -7.09 -2.59 21.21
CA ILE A 64 -6.36 -1.36 20.83
C ILE A 64 -6.66 -0.24 21.83
N LYS A 65 -5.61 0.17 22.56
CA LYS A 65 -5.65 1.32 23.46
C LYS A 65 -5.63 2.65 22.69
N GLU A 66 -4.69 2.77 21.76
CA GLU A 66 -4.37 4.02 21.07
C GLU A 66 -3.97 3.72 19.62
N ILE A 67 -4.29 4.63 18.71
CA ILE A 67 -3.78 4.61 17.33
C ILE A 67 -2.86 5.82 17.18
N ARG A 68 -1.61 5.58 16.76
CA ARG A 68 -0.63 6.61 16.42
C ARG A 68 -0.34 6.52 14.93
N ILE A 69 -0.46 7.64 14.22
CA ILE A 69 -0.26 7.69 12.78
C ILE A 69 0.92 8.62 12.47
N GLN A 70 1.83 8.12 11.65
CA GLN A 70 2.91 8.88 11.04
C GLN A 70 2.80 8.77 9.52
N ARG A 71 3.22 9.82 8.80
CA ARG A 71 3.35 9.80 7.35
C ARG A 71 4.80 10.12 6.98
N ALA A 72 5.34 9.40 6.00
CA ALA A 72 6.71 9.62 5.53
C ALA A 72 6.85 9.23 4.05
N PRO A 73 7.85 9.76 3.32
CA PRO A 73 8.23 9.23 2.03
C PRO A 73 8.69 7.75 2.13
N ALA A 74 8.28 6.92 1.17
CA ALA A 74 8.66 5.51 1.12
C ALA A 74 10.18 5.28 1.11
N PRO A 75 11.02 6.09 0.41
CA PRO A 75 12.48 5.90 0.42
C PRO A 75 13.15 6.10 1.79
N GLU A 76 12.51 6.80 2.73
CA GLU A 76 13.05 7.02 4.07
C GLU A 76 12.76 5.85 5.02
N LEU A 77 11.78 5.01 4.67
CA LEU A 77 11.25 3.97 5.53
C LEU A 77 12.28 2.88 5.88
N PRO A 78 13.08 2.34 4.93
CA PRO A 78 14.07 1.31 5.24
C PRO A 78 15.07 1.73 6.30
N ALA A 79 15.61 2.96 6.21
CA ALA A 79 16.58 3.47 7.18
C ALA A 79 15.95 3.63 8.57
N LYS A 80 14.71 4.12 8.64
CA LYS A 80 13.97 4.28 9.90
C LYS A 80 13.68 2.95 10.58
N ILE A 81 13.19 1.96 9.84
CA ILE A 81 12.91 0.62 10.36
C ILE A 81 14.20 -0.05 10.82
N LYS A 82 15.29 0.05 10.03
CA LYS A 82 16.60 -0.49 10.41
C LYS A 82 17.10 0.10 11.73
N ALA A 83 17.04 1.42 11.90
CA ALA A 83 17.49 2.08 13.12
C ALA A 83 16.72 1.58 14.37
N GLN A 84 15.42 1.36 14.24
CA GLN A 84 14.59 0.82 15.33
C GLN A 84 14.91 -0.66 15.63
N GLN A 85 15.13 -1.47 14.59
CA GLN A 85 15.52 -2.87 14.71
C GLN A 85 16.89 -3.02 15.37
N ASP A 86 17.89 -2.25 14.93
CA ASP A 86 19.24 -2.23 15.49
C ASP A 86 19.23 -1.78 16.96
N ALA A 87 18.30 -0.89 17.34
CA ALA A 87 18.11 -0.43 18.71
C ALA A 87 17.32 -1.42 19.61
N GLY A 88 16.81 -2.52 19.06
CA GLY A 88 15.94 -3.47 19.78
C GLY A 88 14.63 -2.85 20.27
N ARG A 89 14.21 -1.72 19.69
CA ARG A 89 13.02 -0.95 20.09
C ARG A 89 12.26 -0.52 18.84
N LEU A 90 11.29 -1.34 18.46
CA LEU A 90 10.45 -1.11 17.30
C LEU A 90 9.17 -0.38 17.70
N ASP A 91 9.15 0.93 17.46
CA ASP A 91 8.00 1.80 17.75
C ASP A 91 6.91 1.69 16.68
N ILE A 92 7.25 1.30 15.45
CA ILE A 92 6.31 1.12 14.34
C ILE A 92 5.94 -0.36 14.26
N ASN A 93 4.66 -0.69 14.44
CA ASN A 93 4.21 -2.09 14.38
C ASN A 93 3.34 -2.39 13.15
N LEU A 94 2.84 -1.37 12.44
CA LEU A 94 2.15 -1.54 11.17
C LEU A 94 2.67 -0.54 10.14
N VAL A 95 3.07 -1.04 8.97
CA VAL A 95 3.45 -0.24 7.81
C VAL A 95 2.32 -0.34 6.78
N LEU A 96 1.84 0.81 6.32
CA LEU A 96 0.98 0.92 5.14
C LEU A 96 1.81 1.53 4.01
N THR A 97 2.04 0.79 2.93
CA THR A 97 2.97 1.21 1.87
C THR A 97 2.44 0.87 0.48
N GLY A 98 2.87 1.61 -0.54
CA GLY A 98 2.79 1.15 -1.91
C GLY A 98 3.85 0.10 -2.24
N GLN A 99 3.82 -0.41 -3.46
CA GLN A 99 4.72 -1.44 -3.97
C GLN A 99 6.21 -1.08 -3.82
N ASP A 100 6.61 0.18 -4.10
CA ASP A 100 8.04 0.59 -4.01
C ASP A 100 8.61 0.40 -2.60
N GLY A 101 7.92 0.95 -1.59
CA GLY A 101 8.35 0.88 -0.21
C GLY A 101 8.30 -0.55 0.34
N GLY A 102 7.27 -1.31 -0.04
CA GLY A 102 7.14 -2.72 0.32
C GLY A 102 8.29 -3.56 -0.24
N ALA A 103 8.61 -3.37 -1.52
CA ALA A 103 9.72 -4.06 -2.19
C ALA A 103 11.06 -3.78 -1.52
N PHE A 104 11.37 -2.51 -1.18
CA PHE A 104 12.61 -2.20 -0.46
C PHE A 104 12.68 -2.84 0.92
N LEU A 105 11.59 -2.81 1.69
CA LEU A 105 11.55 -3.46 3.01
C LEU A 105 11.72 -4.98 2.92
N ALA A 106 11.05 -5.62 1.95
CA ALA A 106 11.16 -7.06 1.71
C ALA A 106 12.58 -7.43 1.25
N ALA A 107 13.17 -6.70 0.30
CA ALA A 107 14.53 -6.93 -0.19
C ALA A 107 15.59 -6.79 0.92
N ASN A 108 15.36 -5.91 1.89
CA ASN A 108 16.24 -5.69 3.03
C ASN A 108 15.98 -6.64 4.23
N ASN A 109 15.08 -7.63 4.09
CA ASN A 109 14.67 -8.55 5.15
C ASN A 109 14.11 -7.84 6.40
N GLN A 110 13.40 -6.73 6.21
CA GLN A 110 12.91 -5.89 7.31
C GLN A 110 11.47 -6.22 7.72
N LEU A 111 10.83 -7.19 7.08
CA LEU A 111 9.45 -7.62 7.32
C LEU A 111 9.42 -9.04 7.88
N ILE A 112 8.45 -9.33 8.75
CA ILE A 112 8.20 -10.72 9.15
C ILE A 112 7.62 -11.51 7.99
N LYS A 113 7.94 -12.80 7.94
CA LYS A 113 7.11 -13.77 7.22
C LYS A 113 5.84 -14.02 8.02
N ILE A 114 4.67 -13.73 7.44
CA ILE A 114 3.39 -13.84 8.13
C ILE A 114 3.09 -15.32 8.43
N PRO A 115 2.83 -15.69 9.71
CA PRO A 115 2.51 -17.06 10.08
C PRO A 115 1.24 -17.57 9.38
N ASP A 116 1.25 -18.80 8.87
CA ASP A 116 0.10 -19.42 8.21
C ASP A 116 -0.55 -18.54 7.11
N PHE A 117 0.25 -17.73 6.39
CA PHE A 117 -0.23 -16.70 5.47
C PHE A 117 -1.37 -17.14 4.56
N GLN A 118 -1.22 -18.29 3.88
CA GLN A 118 -2.24 -18.81 2.95
C GLN A 118 -3.55 -19.22 3.64
N LYS A 119 -3.50 -19.63 4.91
CA LYS A 119 -4.71 -19.93 5.70
C LYS A 119 -5.38 -18.65 6.18
N GLN A 120 -4.60 -17.62 6.51
CA GLN A 120 -5.11 -16.35 7.01
C GLN A 120 -5.63 -15.44 5.88
N PHE A 121 -4.97 -15.47 4.73
CA PHE A 121 -5.22 -14.62 3.57
C PHE A 121 -5.28 -15.50 2.32
N ARG A 122 -6.51 -15.89 1.97
CA ARG A 122 -6.79 -16.76 0.84
C ARG A 122 -6.73 -16.02 -0.49
N ARG A 123 -5.86 -16.49 -1.38
CA ARG A 123 -5.65 -15.93 -2.73
C ARG A 123 -6.88 -16.08 -3.64
N ASP A 124 -7.64 -17.15 -3.49
CA ASP A 124 -8.80 -17.44 -4.35
C ASP A 124 -9.99 -16.49 -4.12
N GLU A 125 -10.05 -15.87 -2.94
CA GLU A 125 -11.02 -14.83 -2.58
C GLU A 125 -10.71 -13.45 -3.18
N MET A 126 -9.54 -13.29 -3.81
CA MET A 126 -9.06 -12.00 -4.28
C MET A 126 -9.49 -11.65 -5.70
N THR A 127 -9.63 -10.35 -5.97
CA THR A 127 -9.81 -9.80 -7.32
C THR A 127 -8.58 -10.13 -8.20
N PRO A 128 -8.66 -10.02 -9.54
CA PRO A 128 -7.48 -10.22 -10.39
C PRO A 128 -6.28 -9.36 -10.00
N ALA A 129 -6.49 -8.07 -9.70
CA ALA A 129 -5.45 -7.18 -9.19
C ALA A 129 -4.96 -7.61 -7.80
N GLY A 130 -5.88 -7.99 -6.89
CA GLY A 130 -5.52 -8.52 -5.58
C GLY A 130 -4.64 -9.78 -5.66
N LYS A 131 -4.91 -10.68 -6.62
CA LYS A 131 -4.09 -11.87 -6.89
C LYS A 131 -2.69 -11.51 -7.38
N ALA A 132 -2.59 -10.55 -8.30
CA ALA A 132 -1.29 -10.09 -8.79
C ALA A 132 -0.45 -9.46 -7.66
N LEU A 133 -1.08 -8.63 -6.81
CA LEU A 133 -0.43 -8.04 -5.64
C LEU A 133 -0.08 -9.10 -4.58
N TYR A 134 -0.91 -10.12 -4.39
CA TYR A 134 -0.62 -11.24 -3.50
C TYR A 134 0.63 -12.01 -3.94
N ASP A 135 0.75 -12.25 -5.25
CA ASP A 135 1.89 -12.97 -5.81
C ASP A 135 3.18 -12.14 -5.73
N GLU A 136 3.11 -10.82 -6.00
CA GLU A 136 4.24 -9.90 -5.79
C GLU A 136 4.66 -9.82 -4.32
N GLY A 137 3.67 -9.73 -3.42
CA GLY A 137 3.85 -9.54 -1.98
C GLY A 137 4.45 -10.74 -1.25
N GLY A 138 4.28 -11.93 -1.83
CA GLY A 138 4.64 -13.19 -1.20
C GLY A 138 4.02 -13.31 0.20
N GLU A 139 4.75 -13.92 1.12
CA GLU A 139 4.27 -14.14 2.50
C GLU A 139 4.60 -12.98 3.46
N TYR A 140 5.02 -11.82 2.92
CA TYR A 140 5.51 -10.68 3.70
C TYR A 140 4.59 -9.45 3.64
N MET A 141 3.79 -9.33 2.58
CA MET A 141 3.00 -8.14 2.29
C MET A 141 1.55 -8.53 1.97
N VAL A 142 0.58 -8.04 2.77
CA VAL A 142 -0.85 -8.32 2.56
C VAL A 142 -1.45 -7.25 1.65
N PRO A 143 -2.07 -7.58 0.50
CA PRO A 143 -2.73 -6.59 -0.35
C PRO A 143 -3.85 -5.85 0.39
N SER A 144 -3.73 -4.52 0.47
CA SER A 144 -4.71 -3.62 1.09
C SER A 144 -5.84 -3.27 0.13
N VAL A 145 -5.46 -2.59 -0.95
CA VAL A 145 -6.30 -2.05 -2.03
C VAL A 145 -5.55 -2.23 -3.34
N GLY A 146 -6.25 -2.34 -4.47
CA GLY A 146 -5.57 -2.48 -5.75
C GLY A 146 -6.48 -2.66 -6.97
N ASN A 147 -6.04 -2.11 -8.11
CA ASN A 147 -6.70 -2.22 -9.40
C ASN A 147 -5.67 -2.30 -10.56
N ALA A 148 -6.13 -2.13 -11.80
CA ALA A 148 -5.28 -2.16 -12.97
C ALA A 148 -4.28 -0.99 -13.06
N GLY A 149 -4.39 0.04 -12.21
CA GLY A 149 -3.39 1.09 -12.09
C GLY A 149 -3.35 2.04 -13.28
N GLY A 150 -2.32 1.89 -14.13
CA GLY A 150 -2.03 2.76 -15.27
C GLY A 150 -0.88 2.19 -16.12
N PRO A 151 -0.23 2.95 -17.01
CA PRO A 151 -0.16 4.40 -16.94
C PRO A 151 -1.28 5.11 -17.68
N VAL A 152 -1.63 6.30 -17.18
CA VAL A 152 -2.35 7.33 -17.94
C VAL A 152 -1.62 8.65 -17.82
N PHE A 153 -1.93 9.60 -18.70
CA PHE A 153 -1.45 10.97 -18.59
C PHE A 153 -2.64 11.91 -18.37
N VAL A 154 -2.65 12.63 -17.26
CA VAL A 154 -3.66 13.65 -16.97
C VAL A 154 -3.22 14.95 -17.64
N TYR A 155 -4.11 15.60 -18.38
CA TYR A 155 -3.80 16.83 -19.11
C TYR A 155 -4.88 17.90 -18.95
N ASN A 156 -4.46 19.16 -19.12
CA ASN A 156 -5.34 20.32 -19.18
C ASN A 156 -5.78 20.55 -20.65
N PRO A 157 -7.05 20.33 -21.01
CA PRO A 157 -7.49 20.42 -22.40
C PRO A 157 -7.41 21.84 -23.00
N SER A 158 -7.46 22.88 -22.17
CA SER A 158 -7.28 24.27 -22.65
C SER A 158 -5.84 24.58 -23.07
N LYS A 159 -4.86 23.82 -22.55
CA LYS A 159 -3.43 23.96 -22.88
C LYS A 159 -2.96 22.91 -23.87
N VAL A 160 -3.62 21.75 -23.90
CA VAL A 160 -3.26 20.61 -24.74
C VAL A 160 -4.51 20.15 -25.50
N PRO A 161 -4.93 20.89 -26.55
CA PRO A 161 -6.12 20.53 -27.31
C PRO A 161 -5.94 19.23 -28.11
N ASN A 162 -4.70 18.93 -28.49
CA ASN A 162 -4.30 17.71 -29.20
C ASN A 162 -3.32 16.92 -28.34
N PRO A 163 -3.79 16.15 -27.34
CA PRO A 163 -2.91 15.40 -26.45
C PRO A 163 -2.23 14.24 -27.21
N PRO A 164 -0.97 13.91 -26.87
CA PRO A 164 -0.23 12.85 -27.53
C PRO A 164 -0.92 11.49 -27.37
N LYS A 165 -0.84 10.68 -28.42
CA LYS A 165 -1.42 9.34 -28.53
C LYS A 165 -0.37 8.25 -28.69
N THR A 166 0.88 8.59 -28.99
CA THR A 166 2.00 7.63 -29.02
C THR A 166 3.16 8.11 -28.16
N ALA A 167 4.13 7.24 -27.91
CA ALA A 167 5.36 7.63 -27.21
C ALA A 167 6.15 8.66 -28.02
N GLU A 168 6.22 8.51 -29.34
CA GLU A 168 6.90 9.45 -30.24
C GLU A 168 6.24 10.83 -30.19
N GLU A 169 4.91 10.88 -30.21
CA GLU A 169 4.16 12.13 -30.07
C GLU A 169 4.34 12.77 -28.69
N LEU A 170 4.39 11.97 -27.61
CA LEU A 170 4.64 12.49 -26.27
C LEU A 170 6.03 13.11 -26.18
N LEU A 171 7.06 12.45 -26.71
CA LEU A 171 8.42 12.96 -26.74
C LEU A 171 8.55 14.22 -27.60
N ALA A 172 7.93 14.24 -28.79
CA ALA A 172 7.88 15.43 -29.64
C ALA A 172 7.14 16.59 -28.97
N TRP A 173 6.05 16.29 -28.26
CA TRP A 173 5.31 17.28 -27.49
C TRP A 173 6.14 17.86 -26.35
N ALA A 174 6.86 17.02 -25.60
CA ALA A 174 7.73 17.46 -24.50
C ALA A 174 8.88 18.34 -25.03
N LYS A 175 9.47 17.98 -26.18
CA LYS A 175 10.45 18.81 -26.92
C LYS A 175 9.93 20.21 -27.24
N ALA A 176 8.71 20.30 -27.75
CA ALA A 176 8.07 21.56 -28.10
C ALA A 176 7.60 22.37 -26.88
N ASN A 177 7.41 21.71 -25.73
CA ASN A 177 6.87 22.30 -24.51
C ASN A 177 7.74 21.96 -23.29
N PRO A 178 9.03 22.36 -23.28
CA PRO A 178 9.96 21.99 -22.22
C PRO A 178 9.43 22.45 -20.85
N GLY A 179 9.50 21.55 -19.86
CA GLY A 179 8.99 21.77 -18.51
C GLY A 179 7.47 21.66 -18.37
N ARG A 180 6.69 21.40 -19.42
CA ARG A 180 5.21 21.29 -19.29
C ARG A 180 4.72 19.88 -18.97
N LEU A 181 5.58 18.87 -19.14
CA LEU A 181 5.38 17.50 -18.64
C LEU A 181 6.01 17.35 -17.26
N MET A 182 5.33 16.68 -16.33
CA MET A 182 5.91 16.35 -15.02
C MET A 182 5.47 14.98 -14.50
N TYR A 183 6.38 14.25 -13.89
CA TYR A 183 6.07 13.08 -13.06
C TYR A 183 7.01 13.07 -11.86
N ALA A 184 6.57 12.49 -10.74
CA ALA A 184 7.38 12.46 -9.53
C ALA A 184 8.38 11.29 -9.56
N ARG A 185 9.41 11.35 -8.72
CA ARG A 185 10.39 10.27 -8.54
C ARG A 185 9.66 8.92 -8.39
N PRO A 186 9.88 7.95 -9.30
CA PRO A 186 9.15 6.68 -9.32
C PRO A 186 9.17 5.90 -8.00
N ALA A 187 10.31 5.89 -7.30
CA ALA A 187 10.48 5.20 -6.01
C ALA A 187 9.59 5.75 -4.86
N ASN A 188 8.85 6.82 -5.08
CA ASN A 188 7.92 7.41 -4.11
C ASN A 188 6.61 7.89 -4.77
N SER A 189 6.22 7.30 -5.90
CA SER A 189 5.06 7.76 -6.67
C SER A 189 4.48 6.64 -7.53
N GLY A 190 3.25 6.20 -7.22
CA GLY A 190 2.51 5.26 -8.07
C GLY A 190 2.41 5.71 -9.54
N PRO A 191 2.03 6.97 -9.83
CA PRO A 191 2.11 7.52 -11.19
C PRO A 191 3.50 7.48 -11.82
N GLY A 192 4.55 7.88 -11.08
CA GLY A 192 5.93 7.82 -11.57
C GLY A 192 6.36 6.39 -11.89
N ARG A 193 6.12 5.44 -10.98
CA ARG A 193 6.34 3.99 -11.16
C ARG A 193 5.59 3.50 -12.40
N SER A 194 4.30 3.74 -12.47
CA SER A 194 3.43 3.21 -13.52
C SER A 194 3.86 3.68 -14.92
N ILE A 195 4.34 4.93 -15.05
CA ILE A 195 4.90 5.43 -16.32
C ILE A 195 6.17 4.69 -16.69
N VAL A 196 7.12 4.55 -15.76
CA VAL A 196 8.39 3.86 -16.02
C VAL A 196 8.15 2.40 -16.42
N LEU A 197 7.31 1.69 -15.68
CA LEU A 197 6.98 0.28 -15.96
C LEU A 197 6.15 0.14 -17.24
N GLY A 198 5.16 1.01 -17.44
CA GLY A 198 4.29 0.97 -18.60
C GLY A 198 4.99 1.31 -19.92
N MET A 199 6.05 2.13 -19.90
CA MET A 199 6.83 2.44 -21.10
C MET A 199 7.45 1.19 -21.74
N ALA A 200 7.83 0.18 -20.95
CA ALA A 200 8.36 -1.07 -21.49
C ALA A 200 7.35 -1.80 -22.38
N HIS A 201 6.06 -1.72 -22.04
CA HIS A 201 5.01 -2.25 -22.89
C HIS A 201 4.75 -1.34 -24.10
N ILE A 202 4.65 -0.03 -23.89
CA ILE A 202 4.32 0.95 -24.93
C ILE A 202 5.37 0.96 -26.05
N LEU A 203 6.64 0.84 -25.69
CA LEU A 203 7.79 0.82 -26.62
C LEU A 203 8.08 -0.57 -27.19
N ASN A 204 7.29 -1.58 -26.80
CA ASN A 204 7.48 -2.98 -27.18
C ASN A 204 8.91 -3.46 -26.87
N ASP A 205 9.35 -3.29 -25.63
CA ASP A 205 10.60 -3.87 -25.14
C ASP A 205 10.52 -5.40 -25.15
N SER A 206 11.68 -6.05 -25.27
CA SER A 206 11.75 -7.50 -25.51
C SER A 206 11.23 -8.33 -24.33
N LYS A 207 11.43 -7.83 -23.11
CA LYS A 207 10.97 -8.43 -21.87
C LYS A 207 10.44 -7.33 -20.94
N PRO A 208 9.17 -6.93 -21.08
CA PRO A 208 8.60 -5.83 -20.29
C PRO A 208 8.59 -6.05 -18.76
N LEU A 209 8.81 -7.29 -18.29
CA LEU A 209 8.93 -7.60 -16.86
C LEU A 209 10.39 -7.77 -16.38
N ASP A 210 11.38 -7.53 -17.24
CA ASP A 210 12.81 -7.65 -16.92
C ASP A 210 13.52 -6.31 -17.18
N PRO A 211 13.57 -5.39 -16.19
CA PRO A 211 14.17 -4.08 -16.36
C PRO A 211 15.69 -4.09 -16.55
N ASP A 212 16.36 -5.20 -16.21
CA ASP A 212 17.81 -5.35 -16.37
C ASP A 212 18.18 -5.65 -17.82
N LYS A 213 17.50 -6.64 -18.41
CA LYS A 213 17.88 -7.20 -19.72
C LYS A 213 16.85 -6.97 -20.82
N GLY A 214 15.70 -6.39 -20.50
CA GLY A 214 14.55 -6.26 -21.39
C GLY A 214 14.30 -4.87 -21.93
N TRP A 215 14.72 -3.83 -21.20
CA TRP A 215 14.20 -2.45 -21.28
C TRP A 215 15.09 -1.46 -22.05
N ASP A 216 15.85 -1.92 -23.04
CA ASP A 216 16.80 -1.06 -23.77
C ASP A 216 16.11 0.18 -24.39
N LYS A 217 14.90 0.00 -24.95
CA LYS A 217 14.15 1.12 -25.55
C LYS A 217 13.62 2.06 -24.46
N THR A 218 13.06 1.52 -23.40
CA THR A 218 12.55 2.31 -22.27
C THR A 218 13.63 3.15 -21.63
N TRP A 219 14.82 2.59 -21.36
CA TRP A 219 15.90 3.37 -20.75
C TRP A 219 16.40 4.48 -21.66
N ALA A 220 16.52 4.23 -22.97
CA ALA A 220 16.88 5.27 -23.94
C ALA A 220 15.81 6.37 -24.00
N TYR A 221 14.54 5.98 -24.10
CA TYR A 221 13.41 6.90 -24.18
C TYR A 221 13.26 7.78 -22.93
N LEU A 222 13.37 7.19 -21.73
CA LEU A 222 13.25 7.94 -20.47
C LEU A 222 14.37 8.96 -20.30
N LYS A 223 15.61 8.62 -20.71
CA LYS A 223 16.74 9.57 -20.73
C LYS A 223 16.48 10.73 -21.68
N GLU A 224 15.97 10.46 -22.87
CA GLU A 224 15.68 11.49 -23.85
C GLU A 224 14.51 12.38 -23.39
N LEU A 225 13.43 11.78 -22.90
CA LEU A 225 12.28 12.49 -22.36
C LEU A 225 12.68 13.39 -21.18
N GLY A 226 13.58 12.90 -20.31
CA GLY A 226 14.07 13.63 -19.15
C GLY A 226 14.81 14.93 -19.47
N GLN A 227 15.32 15.11 -20.69
CA GLN A 227 15.90 16.38 -21.13
C GLN A 227 14.87 17.52 -21.19
N TYR A 228 13.58 17.18 -21.27
CA TYR A 228 12.47 18.12 -21.38
C TYR A 228 11.61 18.19 -20.11
N VAL A 229 11.95 17.40 -19.08
CA VAL A 229 11.36 17.51 -17.75
C VAL A 229 12.24 18.43 -16.91
N GLU A 230 11.64 19.47 -16.32
CA GLU A 230 12.40 20.49 -15.58
C GLU A 230 13.07 19.91 -14.33
N TYR A 231 12.32 19.10 -13.57
CA TYR A 231 12.79 18.38 -12.40
C TYR A 231 11.80 17.28 -12.02
N TYR A 232 12.26 16.33 -11.19
CA TYR A 232 11.43 15.27 -10.63
C TYR A 232 11.14 15.55 -9.15
N PRO A 233 9.90 15.90 -8.77
CA PRO A 233 9.56 16.13 -7.37
C PRO A 233 9.60 14.83 -6.58
N THR A 234 9.72 14.97 -5.27
CA THR A 234 9.78 13.83 -4.36
C THR A 234 8.48 13.04 -4.24
N GLY A 235 7.32 13.57 -4.65
CA GLY A 235 6.06 12.83 -4.58
C GLY A 235 4.93 13.42 -5.43
N THR A 236 3.89 12.60 -5.66
CA THR A 236 2.75 12.92 -6.55
C THR A 236 1.97 14.17 -6.12
N ALA A 237 1.87 14.46 -4.82
CA ALA A 237 1.15 15.65 -4.37
C ALA A 237 1.72 16.96 -4.95
N ILE A 238 3.02 17.01 -5.22
CA ILE A 238 3.68 18.16 -5.84
C ILE A 238 3.29 18.28 -7.32
N THR A 239 3.23 17.15 -8.05
CA THR A 239 2.82 17.16 -9.47
C THR A 239 1.37 17.63 -9.61
N LEU A 240 0.47 17.17 -8.73
CA LEU A 240 -0.93 17.63 -8.69
C LEU A 240 -1.03 19.12 -8.41
N LYS A 241 -0.28 19.63 -7.41
CA LYS A 241 -0.27 21.05 -7.06
C LYS A 241 0.17 21.92 -8.25
N GLU A 242 1.27 21.55 -8.90
CA GLU A 242 1.78 22.34 -10.03
C GLU A 242 0.88 22.24 -11.28
N PHE A 243 0.24 21.10 -11.50
CA PHE A 243 -0.79 20.93 -12.53
C PHE A 243 -2.00 21.82 -12.26
N ALA A 244 -2.51 21.83 -11.02
CA ALA A 244 -3.64 22.66 -10.61
C ALA A 244 -3.35 24.17 -10.73
N GLN A 245 -2.09 24.56 -10.51
CA GLN A 245 -1.62 25.93 -10.70
C GLN A 245 -1.33 26.28 -12.18
N GLY A 246 -1.54 25.35 -13.12
CA GLY A 246 -1.31 25.55 -14.54
C GLY A 246 0.16 25.63 -14.95
N GLN A 247 1.09 25.30 -14.04
CA GLN A 247 2.52 25.28 -14.31
C GLN A 247 2.87 24.08 -15.20
N ARG A 248 2.25 22.94 -14.93
CA ARG A 248 2.33 21.72 -15.75
C ARG A 248 1.03 21.52 -16.51
N TRP A 249 1.15 21.03 -17.74
CA TRP A 249 0.01 20.84 -18.64
C TRP A 249 -0.30 19.37 -18.88
N ILE A 250 0.70 18.50 -18.68
CA ILE A 250 0.55 17.05 -18.65
C ILE A 250 1.28 16.54 -17.41
N ILE A 251 0.63 15.67 -16.64
CA ILE A 251 1.26 14.92 -15.55
C ILE A 251 1.02 13.42 -15.70
N ALA A 252 1.93 12.63 -15.15
CA ALA A 252 1.70 11.20 -14.97
C ALA A 252 0.49 10.95 -14.06
N GLY A 253 -0.28 9.90 -14.37
CA GLY A 253 -1.40 9.45 -13.57
C GLY A 253 -1.54 7.92 -13.55
N ILE A 254 -2.33 7.47 -12.59
CA ILE A 254 -2.96 6.15 -12.51
C ILE A 254 -4.41 6.37 -12.09
N MET A 255 -5.23 5.33 -12.14
CA MET A 255 -6.66 5.40 -11.80
C MET A 255 -6.94 6.17 -10.49
N GLU A 256 -6.28 5.83 -9.38
CA GLU A 256 -6.44 6.57 -8.11
C GLU A 256 -6.06 8.05 -8.25
N TRP A 257 -4.85 8.32 -8.73
CA TRP A 257 -4.25 9.67 -8.75
C TRP A 257 -4.78 10.57 -9.86
N ASP A 258 -5.64 10.05 -10.73
CA ASP A 258 -6.49 10.81 -11.64
C ASP A 258 -7.87 11.10 -11.00
N MET A 259 -8.60 10.05 -10.60
CA MET A 259 -10.00 10.19 -10.19
C MET A 259 -10.16 10.84 -8.82
N LYS A 260 -9.37 10.43 -7.82
CA LYS A 260 -9.51 10.93 -6.45
C LYS A 260 -9.14 12.41 -6.33
N PRO A 261 -8.02 12.91 -6.88
CA PRO A 261 -7.74 14.35 -6.87
C PRO A 261 -8.81 15.17 -7.58
N ARG A 262 -9.43 14.63 -8.64
CA ARG A 262 -10.55 15.29 -9.33
C ARG A 262 -11.81 15.33 -8.46
N ALA A 263 -12.14 14.21 -7.81
CA ALA A 263 -13.24 14.12 -6.84
C ALA A 263 -13.08 15.08 -5.66
N GLN A 264 -11.85 15.32 -5.23
CA GLN A 264 -11.52 16.24 -4.14
C GLN A 264 -11.27 17.68 -4.59
N SER A 265 -11.49 18.00 -5.87
CA SER A 265 -11.20 19.32 -6.47
C SER A 265 -9.75 19.80 -6.28
N VAL A 266 -8.81 18.86 -6.11
CA VAL A 266 -7.36 19.14 -6.01
C VAL A 266 -6.81 19.50 -7.39
N ILE A 267 -7.35 18.91 -8.46
CA ILE A 267 -7.06 19.25 -9.85
C ILE A 267 -8.31 19.77 -10.55
N PRO A 268 -8.17 20.53 -11.66
CA PRO A 268 -9.31 21.07 -12.38
C PRO A 268 -10.33 19.99 -12.80
N PRO A 269 -11.64 20.23 -12.64
CA PRO A 269 -12.67 19.24 -12.96
C PRO A 269 -12.75 18.90 -14.45
N ASP A 270 -12.29 19.81 -15.32
CA ASP A 270 -12.23 19.65 -16.77
C ASP A 270 -10.97 18.90 -17.24
N SER A 271 -10.07 18.51 -16.32
CA SER A 271 -8.92 17.67 -16.65
C SER A 271 -9.34 16.34 -17.27
N LYS A 272 -8.59 15.92 -18.28
CA LYS A 272 -8.84 14.69 -19.05
C LYS A 272 -7.63 13.78 -18.98
N ILE A 273 -7.82 12.53 -19.41
CA ILE A 273 -6.71 11.59 -19.58
C ILE A 273 -6.43 11.34 -21.05
N THR A 274 -5.16 11.09 -21.38
CA THR A 274 -4.77 10.44 -22.63
C THR A 274 -4.05 9.14 -22.28
N ILE A 275 -4.35 8.11 -23.07
CA ILE A 275 -3.75 6.77 -22.97
C ILE A 275 -3.00 6.55 -24.27
N LEU A 276 -1.72 6.23 -24.18
CA LEU A 276 -0.90 6.03 -25.37
C LEU A 276 -1.23 4.70 -26.03
N GLN A 277 -1.03 4.61 -27.34
CA GLN A 277 -1.09 3.35 -28.08
C GLN A 277 -0.15 2.31 -27.45
N ASN A 278 -0.51 1.03 -27.57
CA ASN A 278 0.21 -0.09 -26.96
C ASN A 278 0.29 -0.06 -25.42
N THR A 279 -0.48 0.79 -24.73
CA THR A 279 -0.54 0.76 -23.26
C THR A 279 -0.97 -0.61 -22.76
N THR A 280 -0.18 -1.13 -21.82
CA THR A 280 -0.59 -2.21 -20.93
C THR A 280 -0.66 -1.62 -19.53
N PHE A 281 -1.82 -1.76 -18.90
CA PHE A 281 -2.07 -1.29 -17.55
C PHE A 281 -1.34 -2.20 -16.55
N VAL A 282 -0.37 -1.66 -15.83
CA VAL A 282 0.36 -2.34 -14.77
C VAL A 282 -0.41 -2.18 -13.47
N VAL A 283 -0.79 -3.33 -12.88
CA VAL A 283 -1.51 -3.38 -11.60
C VAL A 283 -0.81 -2.54 -10.54
N ASP A 284 -1.61 -1.73 -9.85
CA ASP A 284 -1.19 -0.83 -8.79
C ASP A 284 -1.92 -1.19 -7.49
N GLY A 285 -1.24 -1.04 -6.37
CA GLY A 285 -1.81 -1.37 -5.07
C GLY A 285 -0.98 -0.95 -3.88
N HIS A 286 -1.60 -1.09 -2.73
CA HIS A 286 -0.97 -0.89 -1.43
C HIS A 286 -0.91 -2.20 -0.64
N TYR A 287 -0.03 -2.20 0.35
CA TYR A 287 0.24 -3.33 1.23
C TYR A 287 0.19 -2.93 2.69
N TRP A 288 -0.24 -3.88 3.51
CA TRP A 288 0.03 -3.90 4.94
C TRP A 288 1.22 -4.80 5.22
N CYS A 289 2.21 -4.27 5.94
CA CYS A 289 3.42 -4.99 6.30
C CYS A 289 3.68 -4.86 7.80
N ILE A 290 4.26 -5.91 8.40
CA ILE A 290 4.65 -5.92 9.81
C ILE A 290 6.18 -6.00 9.87
N PRO A 291 6.88 -5.00 10.44
CA PRO A 291 8.33 -5.04 10.50
C PRO A 291 8.85 -6.16 11.42
N THR A 292 10.02 -6.70 11.11
CA THR A 292 10.72 -7.65 11.99
C THR A 292 11.02 -7.00 13.33
N GLY A 293 10.74 -7.71 14.43
CA GLY A 293 10.96 -7.22 15.80
C GLY A 293 9.68 -6.79 16.52
N VAL A 294 8.51 -6.75 15.85
CA VAL A 294 7.22 -6.57 16.54
C VAL A 294 6.96 -7.77 17.47
N PRO A 295 6.62 -7.54 18.76
CA PRO A 295 6.28 -8.62 19.69
C PRO A 295 5.08 -9.46 19.22
N LYS A 296 5.11 -10.76 19.49
CA LYS A 296 4.10 -11.71 18.97
C LYS A 296 2.66 -11.33 19.33
N GLU A 297 2.43 -10.88 20.55
CA GLU A 297 1.12 -10.44 21.03
C GLU A 297 0.57 -9.26 20.23
N GLN A 298 1.44 -8.36 19.75
CA GLN A 298 1.04 -7.27 18.86
C GLN A 298 0.79 -7.77 17.44
N VAL A 299 1.63 -8.68 16.94
CA VAL A 299 1.42 -9.33 15.64
C VAL A 299 0.05 -10.00 15.57
N ASP A 300 -0.34 -10.74 16.61
CA ASP A 300 -1.63 -11.44 16.64
C ASP A 300 -2.82 -10.46 16.57
N VAL A 301 -2.76 -9.32 17.26
CA VAL A 301 -3.77 -8.25 17.17
C VAL A 301 -3.77 -7.58 15.80
N ILE A 302 -2.60 -7.33 15.21
CA ILE A 302 -2.48 -6.70 13.89
C ILE A 302 -3.03 -7.63 12.80
N LEU A 303 -2.78 -8.94 12.88
CA LEU A 303 -3.35 -9.91 11.94
C LEU A 303 -4.88 -10.01 12.08
N ASP A 304 -5.41 -9.88 13.29
CA ASP A 304 -6.86 -9.78 13.53
C ASP A 304 -7.46 -8.51 12.91
N LEU A 305 -6.79 -7.35 13.07
CA LEU A 305 -7.13 -6.11 12.37
C LEU A 305 -7.13 -6.29 10.85
N MET A 306 -6.08 -6.88 10.26
CA MET A 306 -6.00 -7.09 8.81
C MET A 306 -7.15 -7.98 8.29
N LYS A 307 -7.57 -9.00 9.06
CA LYS A 307 -8.74 -9.83 8.73
C LYS A 307 -10.03 -9.04 8.81
N PHE A 308 -10.21 -8.21 9.85
CA PHE A 308 -11.35 -7.31 9.97
C PHE A 308 -11.42 -6.34 8.80
N MET A 309 -10.30 -5.74 8.41
CA MET A 309 -10.23 -4.80 7.29
C MET A 309 -10.60 -5.44 5.93
N ARG A 310 -10.40 -6.75 5.80
CA ARG A 310 -10.80 -7.55 4.64
C ARG A 310 -12.22 -8.11 4.73
N GLN A 311 -13.02 -7.76 5.75
CA GLN A 311 -14.44 -8.11 5.72
C GLN A 311 -15.13 -7.32 4.60
N PRO A 312 -16.09 -7.90 3.86
CA PRO A 312 -16.76 -7.22 2.75
C PRO A 312 -17.32 -5.84 3.14
N GLU A 313 -17.99 -5.75 4.30
CA GLU A 313 -18.64 -4.53 4.80
C GLU A 313 -17.62 -3.44 5.17
N GLN A 314 -16.39 -3.83 5.45
CA GLN A 314 -15.29 -2.91 5.74
C GLN A 314 -14.56 -2.52 4.46
N GLN A 315 -14.21 -3.49 3.61
CA GLN A 315 -13.38 -3.23 2.44
C GLN A 315 -14.11 -2.40 1.37
N VAL A 316 -15.45 -2.43 1.32
CA VAL A 316 -16.23 -1.51 0.46
C VAL A 316 -16.04 -0.04 0.83
N LEU A 317 -15.58 0.28 2.04
CA LEU A 317 -15.28 1.67 2.43
C LEU A 317 -14.01 2.22 1.77
N SER A 318 -13.26 1.39 1.03
CA SER A 318 -12.07 1.80 0.27
C SER A 318 -12.36 2.38 -1.11
N TRP A 319 -13.58 2.19 -1.63
CA TRP A 319 -13.99 2.69 -2.96
C TRP A 319 -13.78 4.20 -3.20
N PRO A 320 -13.95 5.11 -2.21
CA PRO A 320 -13.62 6.53 -2.37
C PRO A 320 -12.14 6.81 -2.70
N GLY A 321 -11.26 5.83 -2.49
CA GLY A 321 -9.87 5.88 -2.92
C GLY A 321 -9.66 5.64 -4.42
N PHE A 322 -10.68 5.18 -5.17
CA PHE A 322 -10.61 4.85 -6.60
C PHE A 322 -9.53 3.81 -6.99
N ILE A 323 -8.91 3.17 -6.01
CA ILE A 323 -8.01 2.02 -6.13
C ILE A 323 -8.72 0.70 -5.79
N GLY A 324 -9.74 0.78 -4.93
CA GLY A 324 -10.74 -0.26 -4.70
C GLY A 324 -10.26 -1.49 -3.90
N PRO A 325 -11.20 -2.39 -3.58
CA PRO A 325 -10.99 -3.56 -2.73
C PRO A 325 -10.17 -4.66 -3.41
N THR A 326 -9.48 -5.46 -2.59
CA THR A 326 -8.69 -6.62 -3.05
C THR A 326 -9.44 -7.95 -3.00
N ILE A 327 -10.63 -8.01 -2.38
CA ILE A 327 -11.46 -9.21 -2.33
C ILE A 327 -12.68 -9.12 -3.25
N THR A 328 -13.05 -10.24 -3.87
CA THR A 328 -14.19 -10.29 -4.80
C THR A 328 -15.54 -10.07 -4.11
N ALA A 329 -15.64 -10.37 -2.82
CA ALA A 329 -16.88 -10.23 -2.06
C ALA A 329 -17.25 -8.77 -1.72
N ALA A 330 -16.30 -7.84 -1.80
CA ALA A 330 -16.49 -6.41 -1.53
C ALA A 330 -16.90 -5.67 -2.81
N THR A 331 -18.09 -5.97 -3.33
CA THR A 331 -18.55 -5.40 -4.60
C THR A 331 -19.06 -3.96 -4.42
N MET A 332 -19.16 -3.20 -5.52
CA MET A 332 -19.66 -1.81 -5.48
C MET A 332 -21.10 -1.73 -4.95
N GLU A 333 -21.93 -2.72 -5.26
CA GLU A 333 -23.35 -2.75 -4.85
C GLU A 333 -23.52 -2.84 -3.33
N LYS A 334 -22.51 -3.35 -2.62
CA LYS A 334 -22.49 -3.43 -1.15
C LYS A 334 -21.97 -2.15 -0.49
N ALA A 335 -21.40 -1.22 -1.26
CA ALA A 335 -20.94 0.05 -0.72
C ALA A 335 -22.15 0.93 -0.30
N PRO A 336 -21.99 1.80 0.71
CA PRO A 336 -22.95 2.87 0.99
C PRO A 336 -23.34 3.66 -0.26
N LYS A 337 -24.58 4.16 -0.32
CA LYS A 337 -25.11 4.85 -1.52
C LYS A 337 -24.27 6.06 -1.91
N GLU A 338 -23.78 6.81 -0.94
CA GLU A 338 -22.95 8.00 -1.13
C GLU A 338 -21.63 7.64 -1.81
N ILE A 339 -21.07 6.46 -1.50
CA ILE A 339 -19.85 5.95 -2.15
C ILE A 339 -20.15 5.50 -3.58
N GLN A 340 -21.28 4.84 -3.82
CA GLN A 340 -21.68 4.45 -5.17
C GLN A 340 -21.88 5.67 -6.07
N GLU A 341 -22.54 6.71 -5.56
CA GLU A 341 -22.76 7.98 -6.25
C GLU A 341 -21.44 8.70 -6.55
N LEU A 342 -20.55 8.80 -5.55
CA LEU A 342 -19.22 9.38 -5.72
C LEU A 342 -18.43 8.67 -6.83
N VAL A 343 -18.37 7.33 -6.78
CA VAL A 343 -17.60 6.59 -7.79
C VAL A 343 -18.24 6.77 -9.16
N LYS A 344 -19.57 6.69 -9.27
CA LYS A 344 -20.28 6.90 -10.54
C LYS A 344 -20.03 8.29 -11.13
N GLU A 345 -19.99 9.34 -10.32
CA GLU A 345 -19.78 10.72 -10.76
C GLU A 345 -18.37 10.93 -11.35
N PHE A 346 -17.36 10.34 -10.71
CA PHE A 346 -15.95 10.58 -11.08
C PHE A 346 -15.31 9.46 -11.89
N TRP A 347 -16.00 8.34 -12.11
CA TRP A 347 -15.51 7.28 -12.98
C TRP A 347 -15.34 7.79 -14.41
N ARG A 348 -14.29 7.30 -15.08
CA ARG A 348 -14.01 7.61 -16.49
C ARG A 348 -14.39 6.41 -17.35
N PRO A 349 -15.20 6.59 -18.41
CA PRO A 349 -15.56 5.51 -19.33
C PRO A 349 -14.34 4.82 -19.96
N GLU A 350 -13.22 5.53 -20.13
CA GLU A 350 -11.97 4.95 -20.64
C GLU A 350 -11.45 3.79 -19.77
N TYR A 351 -11.79 3.76 -18.47
CA TYR A 351 -11.39 2.66 -17.58
C TYR A 351 -12.25 1.40 -17.75
N ASP A 352 -13.44 1.50 -18.35
CA ASP A 352 -14.26 0.33 -18.70
C ASP A 352 -13.65 -0.48 -19.87
N GLU A 353 -12.77 0.15 -20.64
CA GLU A 353 -12.05 -0.47 -21.75
C GLU A 353 -10.78 -1.22 -21.29
N VAL A 354 -10.44 -1.17 -20.00
CA VAL A 354 -9.28 -1.88 -19.44
C VAL A 354 -9.59 -3.37 -19.28
N GLY A 355 -8.69 -4.22 -19.77
CA GLY A 355 -8.89 -5.67 -19.87
C GLY A 355 -9.58 -6.14 -21.15
N THR A 356 -10.19 -5.23 -21.92
CA THR A 356 -10.82 -5.54 -23.21
C THR A 356 -10.04 -4.93 -24.38
N LYS A 357 -9.87 -3.60 -24.38
CA LYS A 357 -9.04 -2.88 -25.36
C LYS A 357 -7.60 -2.74 -24.90
N TRP A 358 -7.40 -2.35 -23.64
CA TRP A 358 -6.08 -2.20 -23.05
C TRP A 358 -5.73 -3.43 -22.24
N LYS A 359 -4.54 -4.00 -22.47
CA LYS A 359 -4.08 -5.18 -21.73
C LYS A 359 -3.80 -4.80 -20.27
N VAL A 360 -3.79 -5.79 -19.39
CA VAL A 360 -3.36 -5.65 -17.99
C VAL A 360 -2.16 -6.56 -17.75
N SER A 361 -1.14 -6.05 -17.07
CA SER A 361 0.05 -6.78 -16.63
C SER A 361 0.06 -6.87 -15.11
N PRO A 362 0.57 -7.98 -14.53
CA PRO A 362 1.02 -7.95 -13.15
C PRO A 362 2.10 -6.87 -12.95
N PRO A 363 2.34 -6.46 -11.70
CA PRO A 363 3.48 -5.60 -11.40
C PRO A 363 4.81 -6.36 -11.55
N LEU A 364 5.92 -5.63 -11.47
CA LEU A 364 7.23 -6.24 -11.35
C LEU A 364 7.35 -7.00 -10.02
N GLY A 365 8.16 -8.06 -10.01
CA GLY A 365 8.55 -8.69 -8.75
C GLY A 365 9.40 -7.74 -7.89
N VAL A 366 9.49 -8.01 -6.58
CA VAL A 366 10.23 -7.17 -5.63
C VAL A 366 11.65 -6.84 -6.09
N LYS A 367 12.39 -7.82 -6.63
CA LYS A 367 13.77 -7.63 -7.08
C LYS A 367 13.85 -6.75 -8.32
N GLU A 368 13.00 -7.04 -9.29
CA GLU A 368 12.92 -6.31 -10.55
C GLU A 368 12.49 -4.85 -10.31
N LEU A 369 11.50 -4.63 -9.43
CA LEU A 369 11.03 -3.30 -9.06
C LEU A 369 12.14 -2.48 -8.38
N SER A 370 12.82 -3.03 -7.35
CA SER A 370 13.94 -2.35 -6.69
C SER A 370 15.05 -2.01 -7.68
N TYR A 371 15.42 -2.95 -8.58
CA TYR A 371 16.40 -2.68 -9.62
C TYR A 371 15.99 -1.52 -10.54
N ALA A 372 14.73 -1.51 -11.02
CA ALA A 372 14.24 -0.48 -11.92
C ALA A 372 14.27 0.91 -11.26
N MET A 373 13.84 1.00 -10.00
CA MET A 373 13.85 2.25 -9.24
C MET A 373 15.29 2.78 -9.03
N ASP A 374 16.21 1.91 -8.60
CA ASP A 374 17.61 2.27 -8.41
C ASP A 374 18.28 2.71 -9.72
N ARG A 375 18.01 2.00 -10.83
CA ARG A 375 18.55 2.36 -12.15
C ARG A 375 18.00 3.68 -12.64
N TRP A 376 16.70 3.92 -12.47
CA TRP A 376 16.08 5.19 -12.84
C TRP A 376 16.73 6.36 -12.08
N ASP A 377 16.96 6.23 -10.77
CA ASP A 377 17.59 7.28 -9.97
C ASP A 377 19.01 7.60 -10.43
N ARG A 378 19.80 6.58 -10.79
CA ARG A 378 21.18 6.75 -11.27
C ARG A 378 21.27 7.32 -12.68
N GLU A 379 20.34 6.96 -13.56
CA GLU A 379 20.49 7.16 -15.00
C GLU A 379 19.54 8.19 -15.61
N VAL A 380 18.39 8.43 -14.99
CA VAL A 380 17.35 9.36 -15.46
C VAL A 380 17.18 10.51 -14.47
N GLY A 381 16.95 10.19 -13.19
CA GLY A 381 16.74 11.19 -12.15
C GLY A 381 18.00 11.94 -11.69
N ALA A 382 19.18 11.45 -12.07
CA ALA A 382 20.46 12.00 -11.62
C ALA A 382 20.55 13.51 -11.90
N ASN A 383 20.77 14.30 -10.84
CA ASN A 383 20.84 15.77 -10.86
C ASN A 383 19.53 16.53 -11.17
N GLN A 384 18.40 15.83 -11.34
CA GLN A 384 17.10 16.44 -11.63
C GLN A 384 16.05 16.21 -10.52
N VAL A 385 16.32 15.36 -9.53
CA VAL A 385 15.44 15.23 -8.35
C VAL A 385 15.61 16.45 -7.44
N LYS A 386 14.53 17.21 -7.20
CA LYS A 386 14.52 18.34 -6.26
C LYS A 386 13.59 18.03 -5.09
N LYS A 387 14.09 18.30 -3.88
CA LYS A 387 13.38 18.06 -2.62
C LYS A 387 12.22 19.01 -2.42
#